data_AF-A0A0P7LNN5-F1
#
_entry.id   AF-A0A0P7LNN5-F1
#
_cell.length_a   1.000
_cell.length_b   1.000
_cell.length_c   1.000
_cell.angle_alpha   90.00
_cell.angle_beta   90.00
_cell.angle_gamma   90.00
#
_symmetry.space_group_name_H-M   'P 1'
#
loop_
_entity.id
_entity.type
_entity.pdbx_description
1 polymer ?
#
loop_
_entity_poly.entity_id
_entity_poly.type
_entity_poly.pdbx_seq_one_letter_code
_entity_poly.pdbx_strand_id
1 'polypeptide(L)'
;MKKMLSALGVVMFLGVVIVALGVAHSDTSNAESQNYTISSARNYNARIVNKNNVDTYVSPYKEGVKVMKKINLQNQLVQLTQVAKLKKSVYYKISYQGINQGWISSRDLSKTSVYEIPFVYTSQHFPFDAPNGCEGTALKMALSTRSIGLNKGIKYFLDRMPRSTNQNYGFVGNPFAKNNTSQNWTIFPRALAKYGRTYRKTIYNFSGASKNQIINEIKHGNSVIAYTGYRMKKPTGHTLVVVGYKNGFFKMADPSSWRYQFKTGKSNPVFWVSTSQFMSLYNYEGKMAVVVR
;
A
#
# COMPACT_ATOMS: atom_id res chain seq x y z
N MET A 1 -8.76 21.23 50.61
CA MET A 1 -8.90 20.95 49.15
C MET A 1 -7.70 20.14 48.69
N LYS A 2 -7.88 18.84 48.45
CA LYS A 2 -6.84 17.92 47.94
C LYS A 2 -6.59 18.22 46.45
N LYS A 3 -5.35 18.49 46.05
CA LYS A 3 -4.93 18.43 44.63
C LYS A 3 -3.77 17.45 44.50
N MET A 4 -4.03 16.44 43.69
CA MET A 4 -3.20 15.28 43.38
C MET A 4 -2.05 15.68 42.44
N LEU A 5 -0.85 15.17 42.73
CA LEU A 5 0.23 15.08 41.74
C LEU A 5 -0.11 13.99 40.71
N SER A 6 0.01 14.32 39.43
CA SER A 6 -0.04 13.35 38.33
C SER A 6 1.35 12.73 38.11
N ALA A 7 1.45 11.42 38.28
CA ALA A 7 2.64 10.65 37.92
C ALA A 7 2.72 10.44 36.39
N LEU A 8 3.91 10.71 35.84
CA LEU A 8 4.31 10.33 34.48
C LEU A 8 4.36 8.79 34.37
N GLY A 9 3.53 8.23 33.51
CA GLY A 9 3.60 6.82 33.12
C GLY A 9 4.46 6.62 31.87
N VAL A 10 5.65 6.07 32.05
CA VAL A 10 6.50 5.51 30.98
C VAL A 10 5.81 4.27 30.40
N VAL A 11 5.52 4.27 29.10
CA VAL A 11 4.96 3.10 28.40
C VAL A 11 6.11 2.23 27.87
N MET A 12 6.43 1.16 28.60
CA MET A 12 7.26 0.05 28.11
C MET A 12 6.45 -0.79 27.11
N PHE A 13 6.97 -0.97 25.90
CA PHE A 13 6.46 -1.93 24.93
C PHE A 13 6.84 -3.36 25.36
N LEU A 14 5.93 -4.06 26.04
CA LEU A 14 6.02 -5.51 26.24
C LEU A 14 5.46 -6.22 25.00
N GLY A 15 6.35 -6.91 24.28
CA GLY A 15 5.97 -7.85 23.23
C GLY A 15 5.21 -9.02 23.84
N VAL A 16 3.91 -9.12 23.55
CA VAL A 16 3.08 -10.22 24.02
C VAL A 16 3.42 -11.49 23.22
N VAL A 17 4.06 -12.45 23.88
CA VAL A 17 4.14 -13.84 23.43
C VAL A 17 2.85 -14.52 23.88
N ILE A 18 1.92 -14.76 22.95
CA ILE A 18 0.72 -15.55 23.24
C ILE A 18 1.09 -17.03 23.03
N VAL A 19 1.25 -17.76 24.13
CA VAL A 19 1.23 -19.23 24.13
C VAL A 19 -0.24 -19.63 24.27
N ALA A 20 -0.82 -20.25 23.24
CA ALA A 20 -2.17 -20.76 23.32
C ALA A 20 -2.15 -22.10 24.09
N LEU A 21 -2.55 -22.06 25.37
CA LEU A 21 -2.75 -23.25 26.22
C LEU A 21 -4.20 -23.77 26.02
N GLY A 22 -4.33 -25.01 25.57
CA GLY A 22 -5.62 -25.72 25.49
C GLY A 22 -5.88 -26.52 26.76
N VAL A 23 -7.13 -26.54 27.22
CA VAL A 23 -7.62 -27.25 28.41
C VAL A 23 -7.66 -28.76 28.13
N ALA A 24 -7.16 -29.56 29.07
CA ALA A 24 -7.02 -31.01 28.94
C ALA A 24 -8.32 -31.77 29.24
N HIS A 25 -8.64 -32.76 28.41
CA HIS A 25 -9.37 -33.97 28.78
C HIS A 25 -8.54 -35.15 28.28
N SER A 26 -8.38 -36.17 29.12
CA SER A 26 -7.50 -37.31 28.95
C SER A 26 -8.05 -38.30 27.94
N ASP A 27 -7.33 -38.50 26.84
CA ASP A 27 -7.27 -39.76 26.11
C ASP A 27 -5.88 -39.89 25.47
N THR A 28 -5.26 -41.04 25.70
CA THR A 28 -3.90 -41.38 25.27
C THR A 28 -3.82 -41.48 23.75
N SER A 29 -3.28 -40.45 23.12
CA SER A 29 -2.54 -40.58 21.85
C SER A 29 -1.35 -39.62 21.90
N ASN A 30 -0.17 -40.12 21.54
CA ASN A 30 1.06 -39.34 21.40
C ASN A 30 0.92 -38.35 20.23
N ALA A 31 0.13 -37.30 20.39
CA ALA A 31 0.15 -36.15 19.51
C ALA A 31 1.15 -35.15 20.09
N GLU A 32 2.40 -35.19 19.62
CA GLU A 32 3.33 -34.07 19.83
C GLU A 32 2.59 -32.78 19.48
N SER A 33 2.30 -31.93 20.46
CA SER A 33 1.67 -30.64 20.22
C SER A 33 2.57 -29.86 19.27
N GLN A 34 2.17 -29.73 18.01
CA GLN A 34 2.94 -29.00 17.00
C GLN A 34 2.98 -27.52 17.35
N ASN A 35 4.00 -27.13 18.12
CA ASN A 35 4.14 -25.78 18.65
C ASN A 35 4.89 -24.92 17.63
N TYR A 36 4.14 -24.14 16.86
CA TYR A 36 4.71 -23.12 15.97
C TYR A 36 5.31 -21.97 16.77
N THR A 37 6.50 -21.51 16.38
CA THR A 37 6.94 -20.16 16.74
C THR A 37 6.35 -19.16 15.75
N ILE A 38 5.47 -18.28 16.22
CA ILE A 38 4.82 -17.24 15.40
C ILE A 38 5.52 -15.89 15.63
N SER A 39 5.92 -15.22 14.56
CA SER A 39 6.51 -13.88 14.62
C SER A 39 6.02 -12.97 13.48
N SER A 40 6.34 -11.69 13.56
CA SER A 40 6.00 -10.72 12.52
C SER A 40 6.76 -11.02 11.22
N ALA A 41 6.05 -11.00 10.10
CA ALA A 41 6.64 -11.08 8.77
C ALA A 41 6.51 -9.76 7.98
N ARG A 42 6.10 -8.66 8.63
CA ARG A 42 5.82 -7.39 7.94
C ARG A 42 7.04 -6.77 7.22
N ASN A 43 8.25 -7.14 7.64
CA ASN A 43 9.50 -6.70 7.00
C ASN A 43 9.97 -7.68 5.90
N TYR A 44 9.23 -8.75 5.63
CA TYR A 44 9.56 -9.69 4.57
C TYR A 44 9.02 -9.15 3.26
N ASN A 45 9.83 -9.22 2.19
CA ASN A 45 9.34 -8.91 0.84
C ASN A 45 8.08 -9.75 0.55
N ALA A 46 7.15 -9.17 -0.19
CA ALA A 46 5.98 -9.85 -0.71
C ALA A 46 6.35 -11.08 -1.56
N ARG A 47 5.36 -11.95 -1.78
CA ARG A 47 5.51 -13.21 -2.51
C ARG A 47 4.44 -13.35 -3.57
N ILE A 48 4.70 -14.18 -4.57
CA ILE A 48 3.72 -14.56 -5.57
C ILE A 48 3.04 -15.85 -5.12
N VAL A 49 1.72 -15.95 -5.26
CA VAL A 49 0.99 -17.20 -5.06
C VAL A 49 1.12 -18.06 -6.31
N ASN A 50 1.53 -19.32 -6.13
CA ASN A 50 1.96 -20.19 -7.23
C ASN A 50 0.79 -20.74 -8.07
N LYS A 51 -0.39 -20.91 -7.47
CA LYS A 51 -1.53 -21.58 -8.11
C LYS A 51 -2.87 -21.08 -7.54
N ASN A 52 -3.94 -21.38 -8.27
CA ASN A 52 -5.32 -21.17 -7.83
C ASN A 52 -5.78 -22.35 -6.95
N ASN A 53 -7.00 -22.24 -6.42
CA ASN A 53 -7.63 -23.27 -5.60
C ASN A 53 -6.83 -23.71 -4.36
N VAL A 54 -6.04 -22.79 -3.77
CA VAL A 54 -5.22 -23.07 -2.58
C VAL A 54 -6.04 -22.88 -1.32
N ASP A 55 -6.02 -23.88 -0.43
CA ASP A 55 -6.66 -23.76 0.88
C ASP A 55 -5.80 -22.90 1.80
N THR A 56 -6.47 -21.97 2.48
CA THR A 56 -5.89 -21.12 3.51
C THR A 56 -6.56 -21.43 4.84
N TYR A 57 -5.82 -21.27 5.93
CA TYR A 57 -6.21 -21.77 7.25
C TYR A 57 -6.37 -20.65 8.27
N VAL A 58 -7.17 -20.87 9.31
CA VAL A 58 -7.40 -19.89 10.38
C VAL A 58 -6.17 -19.70 11.28
N SER A 59 -5.32 -20.73 11.38
CA SER A 59 -4.03 -20.76 12.07
C SER A 59 -2.96 -21.42 11.17
N PRO A 60 -1.67 -21.41 11.53
CA PRO A 60 -0.68 -22.26 10.86
C PRO A 60 -1.19 -23.70 10.80
N TYR A 61 -0.95 -24.39 9.68
CA TYR A 61 -1.60 -25.67 9.42
C TYR A 61 -1.12 -26.75 10.39
N LYS A 62 -2.04 -27.37 11.10
CA LYS A 62 -1.84 -28.61 11.84
C LYS A 62 -2.98 -29.57 11.48
N GLU A 63 -2.83 -30.84 11.79
CA GLU A 63 -3.93 -31.79 11.61
C GLU A 63 -5.21 -31.30 12.31
N GLY A 64 -6.36 -31.44 11.64
CA GLY A 64 -7.65 -30.95 12.12
C GLY A 64 -7.86 -29.43 12.07
N VAL A 65 -6.92 -28.63 11.54
CA VAL A 65 -7.12 -27.18 11.42
C VAL A 65 -8.27 -26.85 10.46
N LYS A 66 -9.11 -25.89 10.85
CA LYS A 66 -10.20 -25.40 10.00
C LYS A 66 -9.65 -24.64 8.78
N VAL A 67 -10.12 -25.02 7.59
CA VAL A 67 -9.95 -24.23 6.37
C VAL A 67 -10.72 -22.92 6.53
N MET A 68 -10.02 -21.80 6.36
CA MET A 68 -10.61 -20.47 6.35
C MET A 68 -11.38 -20.23 5.06
N LYS A 69 -10.71 -20.43 3.92
CA LYS A 69 -11.26 -20.29 2.56
C LYS A 69 -10.29 -20.86 1.54
N LYS A 70 -10.79 -21.13 0.35
CA LYS A 70 -9.99 -21.40 -0.84
C LYS A 70 -9.75 -20.09 -1.60
N ILE A 71 -8.50 -19.84 -2.01
CA ILE A 71 -8.12 -18.60 -2.73
C ILE A 71 -7.77 -18.88 -4.20
N ASN A 72 -8.11 -17.91 -5.06
CA ASN A 72 -7.77 -17.88 -6.48
C ASN A 72 -6.91 -16.65 -6.78
N LEU A 73 -5.66 -16.71 -6.34
CA LEU A 73 -4.71 -15.59 -6.39
C LEU A 73 -3.44 -15.94 -7.18
N GLN A 74 -3.49 -16.92 -8.09
CA GLN A 74 -2.32 -17.29 -8.90
C GLN A 74 -1.69 -16.05 -9.55
N ASN A 75 -0.36 -15.97 -9.49
CA ASN A 75 0.45 -14.86 -10.01
C ASN A 75 0.21 -13.50 -9.33
N GLN A 76 -0.59 -13.44 -8.27
CA GLN A 76 -0.80 -12.21 -7.52
C GLN A 76 0.26 -12.01 -6.45
N LEU A 77 0.67 -10.76 -6.27
CA LEU A 77 1.56 -10.34 -5.20
C LEU A 77 0.79 -10.24 -3.88
N VAL A 78 1.23 -10.98 -2.87
CA VAL A 78 0.68 -10.96 -1.51
C VAL A 78 1.72 -10.53 -0.49
N GLN A 79 1.29 -9.73 0.48
CA GLN A 79 2.13 -9.34 1.61
C GLN A 79 2.14 -10.42 2.67
N LEU A 80 3.26 -10.55 3.37
CA LEU A 80 3.41 -11.45 4.51
C LEU A 80 3.21 -10.64 5.79
N THR A 81 2.30 -11.08 6.65
CA THR A 81 1.97 -10.35 7.90
C THR A 81 2.54 -11.05 9.13
N GLN A 82 2.46 -12.37 9.15
CA GLN A 82 3.05 -13.23 10.19
C GLN A 82 3.73 -14.42 9.52
N VAL A 83 4.70 -15.02 10.22
CA VAL A 83 5.36 -16.26 9.84
C VAL A 83 5.29 -17.23 11.01
N ALA A 84 5.05 -18.50 10.69
CA ALA A 84 5.05 -19.60 11.63
C ALA A 84 6.07 -20.64 11.14
N LYS A 85 7.00 -21.03 12.02
CA LYS A 85 8.03 -22.02 11.70
C LYS A 85 7.87 -23.22 12.63
N LEU A 86 7.95 -24.42 12.06
CA LEU A 86 8.01 -25.70 12.78
C LEU A 86 8.93 -26.66 12.03
N LYS A 87 10.09 -26.98 12.61
CA LYS A 87 11.12 -27.81 11.96
C LYS A 87 11.39 -27.30 10.51
N LYS A 88 11.08 -28.09 9.48
CA LYS A 88 11.26 -27.74 8.05
C LYS A 88 10.05 -27.03 7.41
N SER A 89 8.94 -26.91 8.13
CA SER A 89 7.68 -26.34 7.63
C SER A 89 7.58 -24.86 7.97
N VAL A 90 7.26 -24.04 6.96
CA VAL A 90 7.03 -22.60 7.12
C VAL A 90 5.64 -22.25 6.58
N TYR A 91 4.88 -21.51 7.36
CA TYR A 91 3.59 -20.95 6.97
C TYR A 91 3.63 -19.44 7.10
N TYR A 92 2.97 -18.75 6.18
CA TYR A 92 2.81 -17.30 6.24
C TYR A 92 1.34 -16.95 6.35
N LYS A 93 1.01 -15.96 7.19
CA LYS A 93 -0.28 -15.29 7.12
C LYS A 93 -0.21 -14.21 6.07
N ILE A 94 -1.01 -14.35 5.01
CA ILE A 94 -0.94 -13.47 3.84
C ILE A 94 -2.04 -12.42 3.81
N SER A 95 -1.72 -11.27 3.23
CA SER A 95 -2.65 -10.18 2.95
C SER A 95 -2.62 -9.87 1.46
N TYR A 96 -3.80 -9.89 0.84
CA TYR A 96 -4.00 -9.46 -0.55
C TYR A 96 -4.83 -8.19 -0.54
N GLN A 97 -4.27 -7.11 -1.10
CA GLN A 97 -4.85 -5.77 -1.07
C GLN A 97 -5.31 -5.32 0.34
N GLY A 98 -4.54 -5.62 1.39
CA GLY A 98 -4.89 -5.28 2.77
C GLY A 98 -5.94 -6.19 3.43
N ILE A 99 -6.50 -7.15 2.70
CA ILE A 99 -7.47 -8.12 3.21
C ILE A 99 -6.73 -9.39 3.65
N ASN A 100 -6.97 -9.82 4.88
CA ASN A 100 -6.45 -11.08 5.41
C ASN A 100 -6.95 -12.28 4.57
N GLN A 101 -6.00 -13.05 4.03
CA GLN A 101 -6.30 -14.24 3.25
C GLN A 101 -6.07 -15.54 4.03
N GLY A 102 -5.66 -15.47 5.30
CA GLY A 102 -5.39 -16.66 6.12
C GLY A 102 -3.94 -17.13 6.03
N TRP A 103 -3.68 -18.28 6.63
CA TRP A 103 -2.38 -18.94 6.64
C TRP A 103 -2.22 -19.86 5.43
N ILE A 104 -1.08 -19.77 4.75
CA ILE A 104 -0.73 -20.57 3.58
C ILE A 104 0.67 -21.18 3.76
N SER A 105 0.87 -22.38 3.20
CA SER A 105 2.18 -23.04 3.16
C SER A 105 3.17 -22.21 2.33
N SER A 106 4.42 -22.09 2.78
CA SER A 106 5.46 -21.44 1.99
C SER A 106 5.73 -22.15 0.65
N ARG A 107 5.30 -23.40 0.49
CA ARG A 107 5.41 -24.19 -0.76
C ARG A 107 4.50 -23.66 -1.86
N ASP A 108 3.42 -22.98 -1.50
CA ASP A 108 2.49 -22.36 -2.45
C ASP A 108 2.83 -20.87 -2.72
N LEU A 109 4.00 -20.42 -2.24
CA LEU A 109 4.51 -19.06 -2.42
C LEU A 109 5.90 -19.06 -3.06
N SER A 110 6.15 -18.16 -4.00
CA SER A 110 7.46 -17.94 -4.63
C SER A 110 8.03 -16.57 -4.31
N LYS A 111 9.36 -16.50 -4.21
CA LYS A 111 10.11 -15.23 -4.27
C LYS A 111 9.96 -14.64 -5.68
N THR A 112 10.07 -13.32 -5.79
CA THR A 112 9.99 -12.63 -7.08
C THR A 112 11.04 -11.52 -7.19
N SER A 113 11.45 -11.23 -8.42
CA SER A 113 12.23 -10.04 -8.80
C SER A 113 11.36 -8.94 -9.39
N VAL A 114 10.08 -9.22 -9.66
CA VAL A 114 9.08 -8.29 -10.19
C VAL A 114 7.94 -8.16 -9.18
N TYR A 115 7.78 -6.96 -8.65
CA TYR A 115 6.79 -6.60 -7.65
C TYR A 115 5.78 -5.69 -8.33
N GLU A 116 4.56 -6.18 -8.56
CA GLU A 116 3.45 -5.37 -9.04
C GLU A 116 2.34 -5.40 -7.99
N ILE A 117 2.02 -4.24 -7.45
CA ILE A 117 1.00 -4.09 -6.41
C ILE A 117 -0.37 -4.02 -7.11
N PRO A 118 -1.30 -4.95 -6.83
CA PRO A 118 -2.63 -4.93 -7.42
C PRO A 118 -3.41 -3.68 -6.99
N PHE A 119 -4.01 -2.97 -7.94
CA PHE A 119 -4.72 -1.71 -7.69
C PHE A 119 -5.81 -1.46 -8.75
N VAL A 120 -6.70 -0.51 -8.47
CA VAL A 120 -7.71 -0.03 -9.42
C VAL A 120 -7.25 1.31 -9.98
N TYR A 121 -6.99 1.33 -11.28
CA TYR A 121 -6.64 2.55 -11.99
C TYR A 121 -7.81 3.55 -11.99
N THR A 122 -7.51 4.85 -11.81
CA THR A 122 -8.50 5.93 -11.87
C THR A 122 -7.90 7.11 -12.62
N SER A 123 -8.68 7.69 -13.54
CA SER A 123 -8.33 8.92 -14.23
C SER A 123 -8.95 10.15 -13.57
N GLN A 124 -8.22 11.26 -13.56
CA GLN A 124 -8.75 12.57 -13.16
C GLN A 124 -9.60 13.23 -14.27
N HIS A 125 -9.61 12.67 -15.49
CA HIS A 125 -10.35 13.18 -16.66
C HIS A 125 -11.59 12.33 -17.01
N PHE A 126 -11.97 11.38 -16.15
CA PHE A 126 -13.17 10.56 -16.37
C PHE A 126 -13.81 10.12 -15.03
N PRO A 127 -15.15 10.19 -14.87
CA PRO A 127 -16.17 10.52 -15.88
C PRO A 127 -16.39 12.00 -16.15
N PHE A 128 -15.67 12.88 -15.47
CA PHE A 128 -15.65 14.33 -15.69
C PHE A 128 -14.20 14.81 -15.68
N ASP A 129 -13.97 16.05 -16.10
CA ASP A 129 -12.63 16.63 -16.10
C ASP A 129 -12.30 17.32 -14.76
N ALA A 130 -11.19 16.90 -14.14
CA ALA A 130 -10.57 17.54 -12.99
C ALA A 130 -9.09 17.83 -13.32
N PRO A 131 -8.78 18.90 -14.08
CA PRO A 131 -7.43 19.17 -14.58
C PRO A 131 -6.39 19.36 -13.47
N ASN A 132 -6.82 19.81 -12.28
CA ASN A 132 -5.95 19.99 -11.11
C ASN A 132 -6.22 18.94 -10.01
N GLY A 133 -6.75 17.77 -10.38
CA GLY A 133 -7.15 16.70 -9.44
C GLY A 133 -6.09 15.62 -9.18
N CYS A 134 -4.83 15.84 -9.56
CA CYS A 134 -3.84 14.76 -9.64
C CYS A 134 -3.53 14.10 -8.29
N GLU A 135 -3.41 14.87 -7.21
CA GLU A 135 -3.07 14.38 -5.86
C GLU A 135 -4.22 13.57 -5.24
N GLY A 136 -5.45 14.06 -5.36
CA GLY A 136 -6.63 13.35 -4.89
C GLY A 136 -6.89 12.06 -5.67
N THR A 137 -6.60 12.07 -6.98
CA THR A 137 -6.72 10.90 -7.84
C THR A 137 -5.62 9.88 -7.56
N ALA A 138 -4.37 10.32 -7.40
CA ALA A 138 -3.25 9.48 -6.98
C ALA A 138 -3.51 8.86 -5.59
N LEU A 139 -4.08 9.61 -4.65
CA LEU A 139 -4.48 9.09 -3.35
C LEU A 139 -5.53 7.99 -3.49
N LYS A 140 -6.57 8.18 -4.31
CA LYS A 140 -7.57 7.13 -4.58
C LYS A 140 -6.93 5.86 -5.16
N MET A 141 -6.06 5.99 -6.17
CA MET A 141 -5.35 4.84 -6.75
C MET A 141 -4.49 4.14 -5.69
N ALA A 142 -3.74 4.89 -4.88
CA ALA A 142 -2.89 4.33 -3.84
C ALA A 142 -3.70 3.63 -2.73
N LEU A 143 -4.85 4.19 -2.33
CA LEU A 143 -5.79 3.57 -1.39
C LEU A 143 -6.40 2.26 -1.92
N SER A 144 -6.62 2.17 -3.24
CA SER A 144 -7.17 0.95 -3.85
C SER A 144 -6.24 -0.26 -3.72
N THR A 145 -4.94 -0.04 -3.52
CA THR A 145 -3.98 -1.12 -3.17
C THR A 145 -4.30 -1.81 -1.84
N ARG A 146 -5.18 -1.19 -1.04
CA ARG A 146 -5.69 -1.68 0.25
C ARG A 146 -7.17 -2.00 0.23
N SER A 147 -7.77 -2.09 -0.96
CA SER A 147 -9.22 -2.23 -1.16
C SER A 147 -10.03 -1.13 -0.47
N ILE A 148 -9.45 0.06 -0.29
CA ILE A 148 -10.12 1.19 0.37
C ILE A 148 -10.79 2.08 -0.67
N GLY A 149 -12.07 2.38 -0.43
CA GLY A 149 -12.85 3.31 -1.26
C GLY A 149 -13.14 2.81 -2.67
N LEU A 150 -13.12 1.50 -2.91
CA LEU A 150 -13.39 0.89 -4.22
C LEU A 150 -14.78 1.24 -4.76
N ASN A 151 -15.77 1.40 -3.88
CA ASN A 151 -17.14 1.78 -4.22
C ASN A 151 -17.35 3.31 -4.32
N LYS A 152 -16.28 4.12 -4.21
CA LYS A 152 -16.36 5.58 -4.26
C LYS A 152 -15.78 6.11 -5.57
N GLY A 153 -16.56 6.93 -6.28
CA GLY A 153 -16.12 7.67 -7.46
C GLY A 153 -15.02 8.69 -7.13
N ILE A 154 -14.26 9.15 -8.12
CA ILE A 154 -13.17 10.11 -7.88
C ILE A 154 -13.67 11.44 -7.29
N LYS A 155 -14.89 11.89 -7.67
CA LYS A 155 -15.51 13.10 -7.11
C LYS A 155 -15.57 13.08 -5.58
N TYR A 156 -15.87 11.93 -4.99
CA TYR A 156 -15.95 11.75 -3.53
C TYR A 156 -14.66 12.19 -2.83
N PHE A 157 -13.51 11.85 -3.41
CA PHE A 157 -12.19 12.19 -2.87
C PHE A 157 -11.80 13.63 -3.17
N LEU A 158 -12.16 14.17 -4.34
CA LEU A 158 -11.85 15.55 -4.71
C LEU A 158 -12.68 16.56 -3.90
N ASP A 159 -13.96 16.25 -3.62
CA ASP A 159 -14.86 17.12 -2.85
C ASP A 159 -14.48 17.17 -1.36
N ARG A 160 -13.96 16.07 -0.80
CA ARG A 160 -13.59 15.95 0.62
C ARG A 160 -12.14 16.29 0.92
N MET A 161 -11.35 16.60 -0.11
CA MET A 161 -9.97 17.04 0.06
C MET A 161 -9.97 18.37 0.82
N PRO A 162 -9.21 18.51 1.93
CA PRO A 162 -9.21 19.73 2.73
C PRO A 162 -8.77 20.92 1.87
N ARG A 163 -9.41 22.07 2.06
CA ARG A 163 -9.07 23.34 1.38
C ARG A 163 -8.20 24.22 2.26
N SER A 164 -7.32 25.00 1.67
CA SER A 164 -6.45 25.95 2.36
C SER A 164 -5.89 26.97 1.37
N THR A 165 -5.44 28.13 1.84
CA THR A 165 -4.62 29.07 1.05
C THR A 165 -3.14 28.71 1.05
N ASN A 166 -2.73 27.77 1.92
CA ASN A 166 -1.38 27.23 2.04
C ASN A 166 -1.38 25.71 1.81
N GLN A 167 -0.59 25.26 0.83
CA GLN A 167 -0.51 23.87 0.37
C GLN A 167 -0.10 22.89 1.48
N ASN A 168 0.61 23.36 2.50
CA ASN A 168 1.02 22.54 3.64
C ASN A 168 -0.16 22.12 4.52
N TYR A 169 -1.31 22.80 4.47
CA TYR A 169 -2.47 22.56 5.32
C TYR A 169 -3.71 22.04 4.58
N GLY A 170 -3.74 22.16 3.24
CA GLY A 170 -4.82 21.68 2.39
C GLY A 170 -4.54 22.00 0.92
N PHE A 171 -5.47 21.62 0.04
CA PHE A 171 -5.42 21.95 -1.38
C PHE A 171 -5.74 23.42 -1.62
N VAL A 172 -4.86 24.07 -2.38
CA VAL A 172 -5.02 25.44 -2.87
C VAL A 172 -5.73 25.42 -4.23
N GLY A 173 -6.76 26.26 -4.40
CA GLY A 173 -7.48 26.41 -5.67
C GLY A 173 -8.61 25.39 -5.88
N ASN A 174 -8.95 25.12 -7.15
CA ASN A 174 -10.07 24.26 -7.53
C ASN A 174 -9.62 23.09 -8.44
N PRO A 175 -9.82 21.82 -8.05
CA PRO A 175 -9.39 20.66 -8.83
C PRO A 175 -10.15 20.54 -10.15
N PHE A 176 -11.35 21.13 -10.26
CA PHE A 176 -12.23 21.03 -11.43
C PHE A 176 -12.10 22.21 -12.41
N ALA A 177 -11.35 23.25 -12.07
CA ALA A 177 -11.21 24.43 -12.92
C ALA A 177 -9.79 24.57 -13.47
N LYS A 178 -9.64 25.26 -14.60
CA LYS A 178 -8.33 25.67 -15.11
C LYS A 178 -7.71 26.70 -14.16
N ASN A 179 -6.43 26.54 -13.84
CA ASN A 179 -5.71 27.53 -13.06
C ASN A 179 -5.28 28.69 -13.98
N ASN A 180 -5.79 29.90 -13.70
CA ASN A 180 -5.42 31.14 -14.40
C ASN A 180 -4.65 32.10 -13.48
N THR A 181 -4.10 31.58 -12.38
CA THR A 181 -3.36 32.36 -11.37
C THR A 181 -1.86 32.01 -11.41
N SER A 182 -1.02 32.87 -10.85
CA SER A 182 0.41 32.60 -10.66
C SER A 182 0.70 31.59 -9.55
N GLN A 183 -0.28 31.31 -8.68
CA GLN A 183 -0.11 30.37 -7.57
C GLN A 183 -0.33 28.92 -8.06
N ASN A 184 0.56 28.03 -7.67
CA ASN A 184 0.39 26.60 -7.93
C ASN A 184 -0.78 26.02 -7.11
N TRP A 185 -1.78 25.48 -7.81
CA TRP A 185 -2.91 24.78 -7.23
C TRP A 185 -2.54 23.32 -6.95
N THR A 186 -2.30 23.01 -5.68
CA THR A 186 -1.86 21.69 -5.24
C THR A 186 -2.11 21.53 -3.74
N ILE A 187 -1.90 20.32 -3.24
CA ILE A 187 -1.81 19.99 -1.81
C ILE A 187 -0.46 19.32 -1.58
N PHE A 188 0.28 19.69 -0.54
CA PHE A 188 1.60 19.10 -0.28
C PHE A 188 1.52 17.81 0.55
N PRO A 189 2.57 16.94 0.50
CA PRO A 189 2.57 15.62 1.11
C PRO A 189 2.08 15.54 2.55
N ARG A 190 2.42 16.51 3.40
CA ARG A 190 1.99 16.54 4.80
C ARG A 190 0.47 16.61 4.93
N ALA A 191 -0.17 17.51 4.19
CA ALA A 191 -1.62 17.66 4.17
C ALA A 191 -2.29 16.49 3.44
N LEU A 192 -1.73 16.03 2.32
CA LEU A 192 -2.25 14.88 1.59
C LEU A 192 -2.23 13.61 2.44
N ALA A 193 -1.15 13.36 3.19
CA ALA A 193 -1.08 12.24 4.11
C ALA A 193 -2.08 12.38 5.27
N LYS A 194 -2.28 13.61 5.81
CA LYS A 194 -3.31 13.87 6.83
C LYS A 194 -4.70 13.57 6.30
N TYR A 195 -5.00 13.98 5.06
CA TYR A 195 -6.25 13.65 4.40
C TYR A 195 -6.40 12.14 4.18
N GLY A 196 -5.38 11.47 3.66
CA GLY A 196 -5.36 10.01 3.51
C GLY A 196 -5.64 9.27 4.83
N ARG A 197 -5.13 9.78 5.95
CA ARG A 197 -5.37 9.19 7.29
C ARG A 197 -6.83 9.18 7.75
N THR A 198 -7.70 9.97 7.12
CA THR A 198 -9.16 9.85 7.34
C THR A 198 -9.72 8.51 6.83
N TYR A 199 -9.02 7.86 5.90
CA TYR A 199 -9.38 6.54 5.36
C TYR A 199 -8.56 5.40 5.98
N ARG A 200 -7.27 5.64 6.27
CA ARG A 200 -6.37 4.63 6.83
C ARG A 200 -5.23 5.25 7.63
N LYS A 201 -5.11 4.86 8.91
CA LYS A 201 -4.11 5.42 9.85
C LYS A 201 -2.67 5.30 9.36
N THR A 202 -2.33 4.29 8.58
CA THR A 202 -0.97 3.96 8.14
C THR A 202 -0.54 4.66 6.84
N ILE A 203 -0.99 5.92 6.67
CA ILE A 203 -0.60 6.79 5.56
C ILE A 203 0.28 7.92 6.10
N TYR A 204 1.46 8.07 5.53
CA TYR A 204 2.50 8.94 6.09
C TYR A 204 3.09 9.85 5.03
N ASN A 205 3.48 11.06 5.45
CA ASN A 205 4.38 11.88 4.66
C ASN A 205 5.69 11.10 4.50
N PHE A 206 6.12 10.92 3.26
CA PHE A 206 7.29 10.14 2.89
C PHE A 206 8.27 10.99 2.07
N SER A 207 8.11 12.32 2.10
CA SER A 207 9.04 13.24 1.45
C SER A 207 10.47 13.03 1.94
N GLY A 208 11.43 13.18 1.02
CA GLY A 208 12.85 12.97 1.29
C GLY A 208 13.29 11.51 1.20
N ALA A 209 12.38 10.54 0.99
CA ALA A 209 12.74 9.14 0.87
C ALA A 209 13.74 8.89 -0.26
N SER A 210 14.77 8.11 0.04
CA SER A 210 15.77 7.62 -0.93
C SER A 210 15.17 6.59 -1.88
N LYS A 211 15.85 6.37 -3.01
CA LYS A 211 15.53 5.29 -3.97
C LYS A 211 15.33 3.94 -3.27
N ASN A 212 16.23 3.57 -2.36
CA ASN A 212 16.17 2.28 -1.66
C ASN A 212 14.99 2.20 -0.68
N GLN A 213 14.63 3.30 -0.02
CA GLN A 213 13.43 3.35 0.84
C GLN A 213 12.15 3.16 0.00
N ILE A 214 12.04 3.81 -1.16
CA ILE A 214 10.91 3.60 -2.08
C ILE A 214 10.87 2.15 -2.57
N ILE A 215 11.99 1.59 -3.02
CA ILE A 215 12.08 0.17 -3.42
C ILE A 215 11.61 -0.74 -2.30
N ASN A 216 12.05 -0.47 -1.06
CA ASN A 216 11.68 -1.28 0.09
C ASN A 216 10.17 -1.28 0.35
N GLU A 217 9.53 -0.09 0.34
CA GLU A 217 8.07 0.02 0.46
C GLU A 217 7.34 -0.80 -0.61
N ILE A 218 7.77 -0.69 -1.87
CA ILE A 218 7.15 -1.42 -2.98
C ILE A 218 7.33 -2.94 -2.84
N LYS A 219 8.51 -3.40 -2.43
CA LYS A 219 8.79 -4.82 -2.16
C LYS A 219 7.98 -5.35 -0.98
N HIS A 220 7.58 -4.49 -0.05
CA HIS A 220 6.64 -4.80 1.04
C HIS A 220 5.18 -4.64 0.65
N GLY A 221 4.87 -4.31 -0.60
CA GLY A 221 3.50 -4.16 -1.12
C GLY A 221 2.83 -2.84 -0.74
N ASN A 222 3.62 -1.82 -0.40
CA ASN A 222 3.15 -0.48 -0.04
C ASN A 222 3.37 0.48 -1.21
N SER A 223 2.31 1.12 -1.72
CA SER A 223 2.44 2.10 -2.80
C SER A 223 2.95 3.45 -2.31
N VAL A 224 3.59 4.19 -3.21
CA VAL A 224 4.13 5.53 -2.93
C VAL A 224 3.58 6.52 -3.94
N ILE A 225 2.89 7.55 -3.47
CA ILE A 225 2.52 8.72 -4.26
C ILE A 225 3.75 9.63 -4.33
N ALA A 226 4.12 10.08 -5.52
CA ALA A 226 5.29 10.94 -5.74
C ALA A 226 4.96 12.10 -6.67
N TYR A 227 5.47 13.28 -6.34
CA TYR A 227 5.36 14.47 -7.17
C TYR A 227 6.58 14.48 -8.08
N THR A 228 6.32 14.43 -9.38
CA THR A 228 7.32 14.32 -10.43
C THR A 228 6.85 15.14 -11.64
N GLY A 229 6.36 14.48 -12.67
CA GLY A 229 6.08 15.09 -13.94
C GLY A 229 5.18 14.23 -14.80
N TYR A 230 4.36 14.88 -15.61
CA TYR A 230 3.43 14.21 -16.53
C TYR A 230 4.14 13.13 -17.35
N ARG A 231 3.64 11.88 -17.25
CA ARG A 231 4.21 10.69 -17.90
C ARG A 231 5.70 10.47 -17.66
N MET A 232 6.24 10.98 -16.55
CA MET A 232 7.66 10.95 -16.21
C MET A 232 8.57 11.59 -17.27
N LYS A 233 8.07 12.52 -18.10
CA LYS A 233 8.87 13.11 -19.20
C LYS A 233 9.76 14.28 -18.77
N LYS A 234 9.21 15.21 -17.99
CA LYS A 234 9.86 16.44 -17.53
C LYS A 234 9.24 16.88 -16.20
N PRO A 235 9.93 17.67 -15.36
CA PRO A 235 9.35 18.15 -14.10
C PRO A 235 8.17 19.10 -14.39
N THR A 236 7.04 18.85 -13.74
CA THR A 236 5.83 19.68 -13.87
C THR A 236 5.05 19.80 -12.56
N GLY A 237 5.57 19.29 -11.45
CA GLY A 237 4.84 19.15 -10.17
C GLY A 237 3.68 18.15 -10.21
N HIS A 238 3.54 17.36 -11.28
CA HIS A 238 2.42 16.41 -11.45
C HIS A 238 2.61 15.20 -10.54
N THR A 239 1.50 14.67 -10.01
CA THR A 239 1.54 13.61 -9.00
C THR A 239 1.15 12.25 -9.59
N LEU A 240 2.01 11.23 -9.42
CA LEU A 240 1.79 9.85 -9.87
C LEU A 240 1.93 8.87 -8.69
N VAL A 241 1.57 7.60 -8.92
CA VAL A 241 1.73 6.52 -7.93
C VAL A 241 2.75 5.49 -8.42
N VAL A 242 3.76 5.21 -7.61
CA VAL A 242 4.62 4.04 -7.74
C VAL A 242 3.85 2.82 -7.22
N VAL A 243 3.57 1.88 -8.12
CA VAL A 243 2.79 0.66 -7.88
C VAL A 243 3.56 -0.61 -8.21
N GLY A 244 4.84 -0.50 -8.56
CA GLY A 244 5.66 -1.67 -8.82
C GLY A 244 7.14 -1.37 -8.95
N TYR A 245 7.92 -2.43 -8.85
CA TYR A 245 9.37 -2.40 -8.93
C TYR A 245 9.90 -3.68 -9.58
N LYS A 246 10.87 -3.52 -10.46
CA LYS A 246 11.77 -4.58 -10.91
C LYS A 246 13.17 -3.98 -11.03
N ASN A 247 14.20 -4.80 -11.19
CA ASN A 247 15.58 -4.32 -11.21
C ASN A 247 15.75 -3.12 -12.17
N GLY A 248 16.10 -1.96 -11.64
CA GLY A 248 16.31 -0.72 -12.41
C GLY A 248 15.05 0.07 -12.79
N PHE A 249 13.83 -0.42 -12.54
CA PHE A 249 12.59 0.25 -12.98
C PHE A 249 11.50 0.33 -11.90
N PHE A 250 10.76 1.44 -11.90
CA PHE A 250 9.50 1.61 -11.18
C PHE A 250 8.31 1.51 -12.13
N LYS A 251 7.20 0.90 -11.68
CA LYS A 251 5.92 0.92 -12.40
C LYS A 251 5.11 2.09 -11.86
N MET A 252 4.81 3.04 -12.74
CA MET A 252 4.08 4.26 -12.43
C MET A 252 2.63 4.12 -12.90
N ALA A 253 1.70 4.66 -12.12
CA ALA A 253 0.32 4.92 -12.53
C ALA A 253 0.09 6.43 -12.56
N ASP A 254 -0.18 6.97 -13.75
CA ASP A 254 -0.40 8.39 -13.99
C ASP A 254 -1.90 8.71 -13.97
N PRO A 255 -2.41 9.56 -13.05
CA PRO A 255 -3.83 9.89 -12.98
C PRO A 255 -4.33 10.72 -14.18
N SER A 256 -3.44 11.40 -14.91
CA SER A 256 -3.79 12.24 -16.05
C SER A 256 -3.74 11.42 -17.34
N SER A 257 -4.81 10.69 -17.63
CA SER A 257 -5.01 10.05 -18.94
C SER A 257 -6.49 9.94 -19.29
N TRP A 258 -6.83 10.32 -20.50
CA TRP A 258 -8.20 10.24 -21.02
C TRP A 258 -8.57 8.82 -21.44
N ARG A 259 -9.87 8.48 -21.39
CA ARG A 259 -10.34 7.11 -21.67
C ARG A 259 -9.99 6.59 -23.07
N TYR A 260 -9.97 7.47 -24.07
CA TYR A 260 -9.60 7.09 -25.44
C TYR A 260 -8.09 6.79 -25.59
N GLN A 261 -7.26 7.30 -24.69
CA GLN A 261 -5.80 7.10 -24.72
C GLN A 261 -5.39 5.69 -24.28
N PHE A 262 -6.27 4.94 -23.60
CA PHE A 262 -6.01 3.54 -23.23
C PHE A 262 -5.93 2.60 -24.43
N LYS A 263 -6.50 2.98 -25.59
CA LYS A 263 -6.57 2.13 -26.78
C LYS A 263 -5.27 2.09 -27.61
N THR A 264 -4.36 3.04 -27.44
CA THR A 264 -3.26 3.25 -28.41
C THR A 264 -1.91 2.69 -27.99
N GLY A 265 -1.78 2.03 -26.83
CA GLY A 265 -0.52 1.45 -26.32
C GLY A 265 0.55 2.49 -25.93
N LYS A 266 0.81 3.48 -26.80
CA LYS A 266 1.70 4.64 -26.62
C LYS A 266 1.23 5.61 -25.52
N SER A 267 -0.01 5.46 -25.03
CA SER A 267 -0.57 6.29 -23.97
C SER A 267 -1.12 5.47 -22.80
N ASN A 268 -0.50 4.29 -22.54
CA ASN A 268 -0.82 3.52 -21.35
C ASN A 268 -0.52 4.37 -20.09
N PRO A 269 -1.50 4.62 -19.21
CA PRO A 269 -1.30 5.38 -17.99
C PRO A 269 -0.50 4.60 -16.95
N VAL A 270 -0.33 3.29 -17.13
CA VAL A 270 0.45 2.44 -16.25
C VAL A 270 1.67 1.91 -17.00
N PHE A 271 2.85 2.39 -16.65
CA PHE A 271 4.06 2.14 -17.43
C PHE A 271 5.30 1.97 -16.55
N TRP A 272 6.32 1.31 -17.08
CA TRP A 272 7.61 1.18 -16.43
C TRP A 272 8.51 2.37 -16.80
N VAL A 273 9.18 2.95 -15.82
CA VAL A 273 10.18 4.01 -15.98
C VAL A 273 11.47 3.61 -15.28
N SER A 274 12.63 4.01 -15.80
CA SER A 274 13.89 3.75 -15.10
C SER A 274 13.91 4.46 -13.75
N THR A 275 14.51 3.82 -12.75
CA THR A 275 14.67 4.42 -11.42
C THR A 275 15.52 5.68 -11.48
N SER A 276 16.48 5.79 -12.42
CA SER A 276 17.27 7.01 -12.63
C SER A 276 16.40 8.18 -13.11
N GLN A 277 15.56 7.97 -14.13
CA GLN A 277 14.63 8.99 -14.62
C GLN A 277 13.63 9.39 -13.54
N PHE A 278 13.08 8.41 -12.80
CA PHE A 278 12.22 8.71 -11.65
C PHE A 278 12.93 9.58 -10.62
N MET A 279 14.12 9.18 -10.18
CA MET A 279 14.83 9.90 -9.12
C MET A 279 15.27 11.29 -9.58
N SER A 280 15.60 11.47 -10.86
CA SER A 280 15.91 12.79 -11.44
C SER A 280 14.73 13.76 -11.27
N LEU A 281 13.54 13.36 -11.73
CA LEU A 281 12.33 14.20 -11.63
C LEU A 281 11.90 14.40 -10.18
N TYR A 282 11.88 13.33 -9.38
CA TYR A 282 11.51 13.39 -7.97
C TYR A 282 12.44 14.31 -7.17
N ASN A 283 13.75 14.28 -7.44
CA ASN A 283 14.70 15.16 -6.78
C ASN A 283 14.50 16.63 -7.19
N TYR A 284 14.22 16.87 -8.47
CA TYR A 284 13.94 18.22 -8.98
C TYR A 284 12.70 18.83 -8.31
N GLU A 285 11.65 18.03 -8.11
CA GLU A 285 10.39 18.43 -7.47
C GLU A 285 10.46 18.44 -5.93
N GLY A 286 11.65 18.57 -5.34
CA GLY A 286 11.82 18.70 -3.89
C GLY A 286 11.56 17.41 -3.10
N LYS A 287 11.66 16.24 -3.74
CA LYS A 287 11.51 14.92 -3.10
C LYS A 287 10.17 14.76 -2.36
N MET A 288 9.07 15.21 -2.94
CA MET A 288 7.74 15.16 -2.33
C MET A 288 7.07 13.78 -2.51
N ALA A 289 6.71 13.11 -1.42
CA ALA A 289 6.07 11.79 -1.49
C ALA A 289 5.15 11.46 -0.30
N VAL A 290 4.20 10.54 -0.51
CA VAL A 290 3.31 9.97 0.51
C VAL A 290 3.29 8.45 0.36
N VAL A 291 3.43 7.70 1.45
CA VAL A 291 3.38 6.23 1.43
C VAL A 291 2.05 5.70 1.98
N VAL A 292 1.53 4.63 1.38
CA VAL A 292 0.32 3.91 1.82
C VAL A 292 0.67 2.48 2.26
N ARG A 293 0.85 2.30 3.58
CA ARG A 293 1.15 1.00 4.22
C ARG A 293 -0.12 0.33 4.75
#